data_AF-K1EAD0-F1
#
_entry.id   AF-K1EAD0-F1
#
_cell.length_a   1.000
_cell.length_b   1.000
_cell.length_c   1.000
_cell.angle_alpha   90.00
_cell.angle_beta   90.00
_cell.angle_gamma   90.00
#
_symmetry.space_group_name_H-M   'P 1'
#
loop_
_entity.id
_entity.type
_entity.pdbx_description
1 polymer ?
#
loop_
_entity_poly.entity_id
_entity_poly.type
_entity_poly.pdbx_seq_one_letter_code
_entity_poly.pdbx_strand_id
1 'polypeptide(L)'
;MSITAAVVVPAAPALLPGIGGTADPLADLRERAAALVADTATAKGADRLVVVGSGTTTRVWPGDAPSGAARFTTGRVPDGALPSDLEIGRLLASSTGGEIILHSVSADASPQECAALGTTLAACPSTLLVVVADGPATLTDKAPGHLQPDAAPFAEGLARALAAADTTALAALDPATCDRLWMRGRAALQVLAAATDGLAGELVAEESPFGVQYLLARWA
;
A
#
# COMPACT_ATOMS: atom_id res chain seq x y z
N MET A 1 -16.45 -15.97 -6.34
CA MET A 1 -16.59 -15.16 -5.11
C MET A 1 -15.41 -14.22 -5.10
N SER A 2 -15.64 -12.92 -5.17
CA SER A 2 -14.65 -11.87 -5.44
C SER A 2 -13.96 -11.39 -4.16
N ILE A 3 -13.06 -10.42 -4.29
CA ILE A 3 -12.57 -9.59 -3.17
C ILE A 3 -13.77 -9.04 -2.40
N THR A 4 -13.80 -9.24 -1.08
CA THR A 4 -14.93 -8.86 -0.20
C THR A 4 -14.68 -7.57 0.56
N ALA A 5 -13.41 -7.17 0.66
CA ALA A 5 -12.96 -5.90 1.20
C ALA A 5 -11.52 -5.62 0.76
N ALA A 6 -11.13 -4.36 0.84
CA ALA A 6 -9.74 -3.93 0.71
C ALA A 6 -9.38 -2.92 1.79
N VAL A 7 -8.09 -2.83 2.10
CA VAL A 7 -7.52 -1.76 2.94
C VAL A 7 -6.31 -1.17 2.25
N VAL A 8 -6.16 0.14 2.34
CA VAL A 8 -4.94 0.86 1.93
C VAL A 8 -4.17 1.25 3.18
N VAL A 9 -2.88 0.92 3.22
CA VAL A 9 -1.97 1.20 4.33
C VAL A 9 -0.68 1.87 3.82
N PRO A 10 -0.01 2.71 4.63
CA PRO A 10 1.16 3.45 4.17
C PRO A 10 2.36 2.54 3.84
N ALA A 11 3.19 2.98 2.90
CA ALA A 11 4.42 2.32 2.44
C ALA A 11 5.70 2.88 3.11
N ALA A 12 5.54 3.65 4.18
CA ALA A 12 6.64 4.28 4.91
C ALA A 12 7.57 3.24 5.56
N PRO A 13 8.87 3.20 5.22
CA PRO A 13 9.81 2.26 5.84
C PRO A 13 9.90 2.37 7.37
N ALA A 14 9.67 3.56 7.93
CA ALA A 14 9.64 3.78 9.37
C ALA A 14 8.51 3.04 10.11
N LEU A 15 7.57 2.41 9.38
CA LEU A 15 6.64 1.44 9.96
C LEU A 15 7.31 0.11 10.34
N LEU A 16 8.49 -0.23 9.80
CA LEU A 16 9.16 -1.45 10.22
C LEU A 16 9.84 -1.25 11.58
N PRO A 17 9.73 -2.21 12.52
CA PRO A 17 10.38 -2.13 13.82
C PRO A 17 11.90 -1.90 13.70
N GLY A 18 12.43 -1.01 14.54
CA GLY A 18 13.85 -0.69 14.58
C GLY A 18 14.32 0.29 13.49
N ILE A 19 13.40 0.82 12.67
CA ILE A 19 13.67 1.92 11.74
C ILE A 19 13.20 3.23 12.38
N GLY A 20 14.04 4.27 12.38
CA GLY A 20 13.73 5.57 13.02
C GLY A 20 14.70 6.01 14.13
N GLY A 21 15.67 5.16 14.48
CA GLY A 21 16.67 5.46 15.50
C GLY A 21 16.12 5.22 16.92
N THR A 22 16.37 6.14 17.85
CA THR A 22 15.94 6.01 19.25
C THR A 22 14.46 6.34 19.49
N ALA A 23 13.80 6.98 18.52
CA ALA A 23 12.37 7.27 18.54
C ALA A 23 11.63 6.42 17.51
N ASP A 24 10.38 6.07 17.79
CA ASP A 24 9.48 5.36 16.87
C ASP A 24 8.32 6.30 16.48
N PRO A 25 8.57 7.27 15.58
CA PRO A 25 7.63 8.35 15.32
C PRO A 25 6.35 7.89 14.60
N LEU A 26 6.34 6.67 14.04
CA LEU A 26 5.19 6.09 13.36
C LEU A 26 4.56 4.92 14.14
N ALA A 27 4.88 4.76 15.44
CA ALA A 27 4.30 3.71 16.27
C ALA A 27 2.76 3.75 16.24
N ASP A 28 2.17 4.92 16.50
CA ASP A 28 0.71 5.09 16.50
C ASP A 28 0.11 4.79 15.12
N LEU A 29 0.74 5.24 14.02
CA LEU A 29 0.28 4.96 12.66
C LEU A 29 0.35 3.46 12.35
N ARG A 30 1.41 2.79 12.77
CA ARG A 30 1.59 1.34 12.60
C ARG A 30 0.54 0.55 13.36
N GLU A 31 0.24 0.93 14.60
CA GLU A 31 -0.81 0.30 15.40
C GLU A 31 -2.18 0.48 14.74
N ARG A 32 -2.52 1.70 14.30
CA ARG A 32 -3.78 1.96 13.58
C ARG A 32 -3.87 1.20 12.26
N ALA A 33 -2.78 1.09 11.50
CA ALA A 33 -2.73 0.33 10.26
C ALA A 33 -2.94 -1.17 10.50
N ALA A 34 -2.28 -1.74 11.52
CA ALA A 34 -2.44 -3.15 11.89
C ALA A 34 -3.86 -3.45 12.40
N ALA A 35 -4.43 -2.57 13.23
CA ALA A 35 -5.80 -2.66 13.69
C ALA A 35 -6.79 -2.58 12.52
N LEU A 36 -6.59 -1.65 11.57
CA LEU A 36 -7.44 -1.54 10.38
C LEU A 36 -7.48 -2.84 9.57
N VAL A 37 -6.32 -3.47 9.33
CA VAL A 37 -6.22 -4.76 8.63
C VAL A 37 -6.95 -5.85 9.42
N ALA A 38 -6.67 -5.99 10.72
CA ALA A 38 -7.23 -7.03 11.57
C ALA A 38 -8.75 -6.92 11.76
N ASP A 39 -9.25 -5.70 12.00
CA ASP A 39 -10.68 -5.43 12.16
C ASP A 39 -11.44 -5.72 10.87
N THR A 40 -10.87 -5.34 9.71
CA THR A 40 -11.50 -5.59 8.40
C THR A 40 -11.52 -7.09 8.08
N ALA A 41 -10.41 -7.80 8.33
CA ALA A 41 -10.34 -9.25 8.14
C ALA A 41 -11.38 -9.97 9.01
N THR A 42 -11.46 -9.59 10.30
CA THR A 42 -12.42 -10.15 11.25
C THR A 42 -13.86 -9.87 10.84
N ALA A 43 -14.19 -8.62 10.51
CA ALA A 43 -15.54 -8.21 10.12
C ALA A 43 -16.04 -8.91 8.85
N LYS A 44 -15.13 -9.27 7.94
CA LYS A 44 -15.45 -9.95 6.67
C LYS A 44 -15.25 -11.46 6.71
N GLY A 45 -14.75 -12.01 7.83
CA GLY A 45 -14.40 -13.42 7.94
C GLY A 45 -13.37 -13.87 6.91
N ALA A 46 -12.42 -12.99 6.56
CA ALA A 46 -11.38 -13.28 5.59
C ALA A 46 -10.31 -14.20 6.20
N ASP A 47 -10.22 -15.43 5.68
CA ASP A 47 -9.19 -16.42 6.04
C ASP A 47 -7.95 -16.33 5.15
N ARG A 48 -8.02 -15.53 4.08
CA ARG A 48 -6.94 -15.23 3.15
C ARG A 48 -6.79 -13.73 2.94
N LEU A 49 -5.54 -13.26 2.97
CA LEU A 49 -5.12 -11.89 2.70
C LEU A 49 -4.16 -11.89 1.52
N VAL A 50 -4.38 -11.01 0.55
CA VAL A 50 -3.40 -10.73 -0.51
C VAL A 50 -2.81 -9.35 -0.26
N VAL A 51 -1.52 -9.31 0.04
CA VAL A 51 -0.75 -8.08 0.16
C VAL A 51 -0.23 -7.69 -1.23
N VAL A 52 -0.60 -6.51 -1.70
CA VAL A 52 -0.08 -5.93 -2.94
C VAL A 52 0.73 -4.69 -2.61
N GLY A 53 1.98 -4.66 -3.09
CA GLY A 53 2.89 -3.54 -2.91
C GLY A 53 3.89 -3.43 -4.05
N SER A 54 4.65 -2.35 -4.08
CA SER A 54 5.64 -2.11 -5.14
C SER A 54 6.86 -3.03 -5.00
N GLY A 55 7.39 -3.48 -6.12
CA GLY A 55 8.67 -4.19 -6.22
C GLY A 55 9.38 -3.91 -7.54
N THR A 56 10.55 -4.52 -7.75
CA THR A 56 11.31 -4.39 -9.00
C THR A 56 10.72 -5.22 -10.14
N THR A 57 9.93 -6.25 -9.82
CA THR A 57 9.25 -7.10 -10.78
C THR A 57 7.86 -7.47 -10.26
N THR A 58 6.94 -7.72 -11.18
CA THR A 58 5.61 -8.24 -10.85
C THR A 58 5.70 -9.74 -10.62
N ARG A 59 5.47 -10.19 -9.38
CA ARG A 59 5.53 -11.62 -9.02
C ARG A 59 4.92 -11.91 -7.65
N VAL A 60 4.63 -13.19 -7.42
CA VAL A 60 4.35 -13.75 -6.10
C VAL A 60 5.66 -14.07 -5.37
N TRP A 61 5.67 -13.86 -4.06
CA TRP A 61 6.78 -14.16 -3.16
C TRP A 61 6.44 -15.32 -2.22
N PRO A 62 7.43 -16.15 -1.85
CA PRO A 62 7.28 -17.11 -0.75
C PRO A 62 6.92 -16.39 0.55
N GLY A 63 6.03 -16.98 1.36
CA GLY A 63 5.62 -16.40 2.65
C GLY A 63 6.75 -16.33 3.68
N ASP A 64 7.78 -17.17 3.51
CA ASP A 64 9.00 -17.24 4.33
C ASP A 64 10.19 -16.49 3.70
N ALA A 65 9.95 -15.68 2.66
CA ALA A 65 11.00 -14.86 2.05
C ALA A 65 11.69 -13.98 3.10
N PRO A 66 13.03 -13.85 3.06
CA PRO A 66 13.77 -13.14 4.09
C PRO A 66 13.37 -11.66 4.17
N SER A 67 13.44 -11.11 5.38
CA SER A 67 13.17 -9.68 5.59
C SER A 67 14.18 -8.81 4.86
N GLY A 68 13.68 -7.81 4.14
CA GLY A 68 14.49 -6.78 3.50
C GLY A 68 14.85 -5.60 4.42
N ALA A 69 14.36 -5.56 5.67
CA ALA A 69 14.42 -4.39 6.55
C ALA A 69 15.86 -3.90 6.84
N ALA A 70 16.84 -4.82 6.86
CA ALA A 70 18.25 -4.52 7.09
C ALA A 70 18.86 -3.53 6.07
N ARG A 71 18.18 -3.30 4.93
CA ARG A 71 18.55 -2.28 3.94
C ARG A 71 18.60 -0.87 4.52
N PHE A 72 17.74 -0.58 5.50
CA PHE A 72 17.62 0.75 6.08
C PHE A 72 18.52 0.98 7.29
N THR A 73 19.16 -0.09 7.80
CA THR A 73 20.06 -0.02 8.96
C THR A 73 21.50 -0.28 8.58
N THR A 74 21.75 -1.37 7.83
CA THR A 74 23.10 -1.83 7.46
C THR A 74 23.40 -1.70 5.96
N GLY A 75 22.40 -1.32 5.14
CA GLY A 75 22.50 -1.32 3.69
C GLY A 75 22.54 -2.73 3.06
N ARG A 76 22.46 -3.79 3.86
CA ARG A 76 22.51 -5.18 3.37
C ARG A 76 21.11 -5.67 3.01
N VAL A 77 20.99 -6.31 1.86
CA VAL A 77 19.76 -6.96 1.41
C VAL A 77 20.10 -8.44 1.16
N PRO A 78 19.52 -9.38 1.92
CA PRO A 78 19.67 -10.80 1.62
C PRO A 78 19.13 -11.13 0.22
N ASP A 79 19.72 -12.12 -0.43
CA ASP A 79 19.19 -12.63 -1.69
C ASP A 79 17.78 -13.16 -1.49
N GLY A 80 16.87 -12.78 -2.40
CA GLY A 80 15.46 -13.14 -2.30
C GLY A 80 14.69 -12.40 -1.21
N ALA A 81 15.24 -11.34 -0.61
CA ALA A 81 14.53 -10.58 0.41
C ALA A 81 13.33 -9.80 -0.16
N LEU A 82 12.28 -9.68 0.66
CA LEU A 82 11.07 -8.98 0.27
C LEU A 82 11.33 -7.51 -0.10
N PRO A 83 10.63 -6.97 -1.10
CA PRO A 83 10.45 -5.53 -1.29
C PRO A 83 9.91 -4.88 -0.01
N SER A 84 10.24 -3.60 0.23
CA SER A 84 9.87 -2.89 1.45
C SER A 84 8.35 -2.85 1.66
N ASP A 85 7.59 -2.61 0.61
CA ASP A 85 6.13 -2.55 0.66
C ASP A 85 5.53 -3.89 1.12
N LEU A 86 6.05 -5.01 0.61
CA LEU A 86 5.59 -6.35 1.01
C LEU A 86 5.99 -6.71 2.44
N GLU A 87 7.16 -6.26 2.89
CA GLU A 87 7.58 -6.43 4.29
C GLU A 87 6.63 -5.69 5.24
N ILE A 88 6.26 -4.45 4.90
CA ILE A 88 5.31 -3.64 5.67
C ILE A 88 3.93 -4.31 5.68
N GLY A 89 3.40 -4.69 4.51
CA GLY A 89 2.10 -5.34 4.43
C GLY A 89 2.07 -6.68 5.17
N ARG A 90 3.14 -7.49 5.08
CA ARG A 90 3.28 -8.75 5.84
C ARG A 90 3.26 -8.51 7.35
N LEU A 91 3.99 -7.49 7.83
CA LEU A 91 3.99 -7.09 9.24
C LEU A 91 2.57 -6.73 9.70
N LEU A 92 1.87 -5.87 8.96
CA LEU A 92 0.54 -5.39 9.32
C LEU A 92 -0.55 -6.48 9.24
N ALA A 93 -0.39 -7.45 8.34
CA ALA A 93 -1.32 -8.59 8.18
C ALA A 93 -1.08 -9.73 9.18
N SER A 94 0.08 -9.76 9.86
CA SER A 94 0.53 -10.92 10.65
C SER A 94 -0.37 -11.29 11.83
N SER A 95 -1.12 -10.33 12.39
CA SER A 95 -2.01 -10.55 13.54
C SER A 95 -3.34 -11.22 13.17
N THR A 96 -3.65 -11.38 11.88
CA THR A 96 -4.93 -11.92 11.42
C THR A 96 -5.05 -13.44 11.52
N GLY A 97 -3.92 -14.16 11.58
CA GLY A 97 -3.88 -15.62 11.61
C GLY A 97 -4.30 -16.33 10.31
N GLY A 98 -4.69 -15.57 9.28
CA GLY A 98 -5.05 -16.08 7.95
C GLY A 98 -3.84 -16.37 7.06
N GLU A 99 -4.09 -17.00 5.92
CA GLU A 99 -3.06 -17.20 4.88
C GLU A 99 -2.71 -15.85 4.23
N ILE A 100 -1.42 -15.51 4.19
CA ILE A 100 -0.92 -14.28 3.57
C ILE A 100 -0.24 -14.60 2.24
N ILE A 101 -0.76 -14.06 1.15
CA ILE A 101 -0.15 -14.09 -0.18
C ILE A 101 0.52 -12.76 -0.45
N LEU A 102 1.81 -12.78 -0.80
CA LEU A 102 2.61 -11.59 -1.04
C LEU A 102 2.81 -11.38 -2.54
N HIS A 103 2.25 -10.32 -3.09
CA HIS A 103 2.29 -10.03 -4.53
C HIS A 103 2.93 -8.66 -4.79
N SER A 104 4.13 -8.65 -5.37
CA SER A 104 4.71 -7.39 -5.84
C SER A 104 4.15 -7.04 -7.21
N VAL A 105 3.95 -5.76 -7.45
CA VAL A 105 3.76 -5.19 -8.78
C VAL A 105 4.97 -4.31 -9.11
N SER A 106 5.48 -4.40 -10.34
CA SER A 106 6.58 -3.54 -10.77
C SER A 106 6.23 -2.07 -10.57
N ALA A 107 7.15 -1.29 -10.01
CA ALA A 107 6.98 0.15 -9.88
C ALA A 107 6.82 0.86 -11.25
N ASP A 108 7.30 0.23 -12.32
CA ASP A 108 7.20 0.72 -13.70
C ASP A 108 6.04 0.07 -14.48
N ALA A 109 5.22 -0.78 -13.83
CA ALA A 109 4.11 -1.44 -14.50
C ALA A 109 3.15 -0.41 -15.11
N SER A 110 2.80 -0.62 -16.37
CA SER A 110 1.81 0.18 -17.08
C SER A 110 0.42 0.04 -16.42
N PRO A 111 -0.47 1.03 -16.60
CA PRO A 111 -1.86 0.92 -16.13
C PRO A 111 -2.56 -0.35 -16.62
N GLN A 112 -2.27 -0.80 -17.85
CA GLN A 112 -2.83 -2.02 -18.43
C GLN A 112 -2.36 -3.29 -17.72
N GLU A 113 -1.07 -3.38 -17.39
CA GLU A 113 -0.52 -4.50 -16.61
C GLU A 113 -1.09 -4.53 -15.19
N CYS A 114 -1.26 -3.37 -14.56
CA CYS A 114 -1.90 -3.25 -13.25
C CYS A 114 -3.36 -3.72 -13.30
N ALA A 115 -4.11 -3.31 -14.32
CA ALA A 115 -5.50 -3.73 -14.52
C ALA A 115 -5.64 -5.24 -14.77
N ALA A 116 -4.74 -5.82 -15.57
CA ALA A 116 -4.73 -7.26 -15.83
C ALA A 116 -4.46 -8.08 -14.56
N LEU A 117 -3.53 -7.60 -13.72
CA LEU A 117 -3.27 -8.21 -12.42
C LEU A 117 -4.48 -8.07 -11.48
N GLY A 118 -5.10 -6.89 -11.38
CA GLY A 118 -6.30 -6.70 -10.57
C GLY A 118 -7.45 -7.62 -10.96
N THR A 119 -7.70 -7.76 -12.27
CA THR A 119 -8.69 -8.72 -12.81
C THR A 119 -8.37 -10.16 -12.40
N THR A 120 -7.09 -10.54 -12.41
CA THR A 120 -6.63 -11.87 -12.01
C THR A 120 -6.90 -12.11 -10.51
N LEU A 121 -6.61 -11.11 -9.66
CA LEU A 121 -6.86 -11.19 -8.22
C LEU A 121 -8.35 -11.20 -7.89
N ALA A 122 -9.19 -10.49 -8.64
CA ALA A 122 -10.64 -10.49 -8.47
C ALA A 122 -11.27 -11.89 -8.69
N ALA A 123 -10.63 -12.74 -9.50
CA ALA A 123 -11.07 -14.11 -9.75
C ALA A 123 -10.73 -15.08 -8.59
N CYS A 124 -9.89 -14.66 -7.64
CA CYS A 124 -9.53 -15.48 -6.48
C CYS A 124 -10.61 -15.39 -5.39
N PRO A 125 -10.98 -16.53 -4.75
CA PRO A 125 -12.02 -16.55 -3.73
C PRO A 125 -11.70 -15.75 -2.46
N SER A 126 -12.71 -15.02 -1.98
CA SER A 126 -12.93 -14.50 -0.61
C SER A 126 -11.68 -13.96 0.09
N THR A 127 -11.06 -12.97 -0.51
CA THR A 127 -9.79 -12.41 -0.01
C THR A 127 -9.97 -10.96 0.44
N LEU A 128 -9.34 -10.61 1.56
CA LEU A 128 -9.06 -9.21 1.91
C LEU A 128 -7.83 -8.75 1.14
N LEU A 129 -7.95 -7.68 0.35
CA LEU A 129 -6.82 -7.07 -0.33
C LEU A 129 -6.14 -6.04 0.58
N VAL A 130 -4.86 -6.20 0.88
CA VAL A 130 -4.05 -5.24 1.65
C VAL A 130 -3.12 -4.52 0.68
N VAL A 131 -3.39 -3.25 0.41
CA VAL A 131 -2.69 -2.45 -0.59
C VAL A 131 -1.73 -1.51 0.12
N VAL A 132 -0.44 -1.63 -0.18
CA VAL A 132 0.61 -0.83 0.46
C VAL A 132 1.00 0.31 -0.48
N ALA A 133 0.62 1.53 -0.13
CA ALA A 133 0.82 2.72 -0.96
C ALA A 133 0.88 4.00 -0.10
N ASP A 134 1.66 4.97 -0.57
CA ASP A 134 1.69 6.34 -0.06
C ASP A 134 1.15 7.29 -1.15
N GLY A 135 0.74 8.50 -0.75
CA GLY A 135 0.55 9.58 -1.71
C GLY A 135 1.87 10.31 -2.04
N PRO A 136 1.81 11.56 -2.51
CA PRO A 136 3.00 12.36 -2.82
C PRO A 136 3.98 12.48 -1.65
N ALA A 137 5.28 12.44 -1.96
CA ALA A 137 6.37 12.69 -1.02
C ALA A 137 6.99 14.09 -1.22
N THR A 138 6.18 15.04 -1.66
CA THR A 138 6.56 16.37 -2.17
C THR A 138 5.70 17.50 -1.58
N LEU A 139 5.08 17.28 -0.41
CA LEU A 139 4.10 18.22 0.16
C LEU A 139 4.69 19.42 0.90
N THR A 140 5.98 19.37 1.26
CA THR A 140 6.64 20.43 2.03
C THR A 140 8.08 20.62 1.59
N ASP A 141 8.70 21.75 1.95
CA ASP A 141 10.12 22.00 1.66
C ASP A 141 11.06 20.94 2.25
N LYS A 142 10.64 20.31 3.36
CA LYS A 142 11.39 19.28 4.07
C LYS A 142 10.99 17.85 3.67
N ALA A 143 10.03 17.71 2.77
CA ALA A 143 9.64 16.41 2.23
C ALA A 143 10.81 15.78 1.46
N PRO A 144 10.90 14.44 1.39
CA PRO A 144 11.99 13.76 0.68
C PRO A 144 12.16 14.21 -0.78
N GLY A 145 11.06 14.43 -1.50
CA GLY A 145 11.05 14.89 -2.88
C GLY A 145 11.07 16.42 -3.05
N HIS A 146 11.16 17.17 -1.96
CA HIS A 146 10.99 18.64 -1.89
C HIS A 146 9.62 19.13 -2.37
N LEU A 147 9.26 20.37 -2.04
CA LEU A 147 7.94 20.92 -2.36
C LEU A 147 7.72 20.99 -3.87
N GLN A 148 6.59 20.45 -4.33
CA GLN A 148 6.09 20.63 -5.70
C GLN A 148 4.75 21.38 -5.66
N PRO A 149 4.53 22.42 -6.51
CA PRO A 149 3.33 23.25 -6.45
C PRO A 149 2.01 22.51 -6.58
N ASP A 150 1.99 21.38 -7.28
CA ASP A 150 0.81 20.58 -7.57
C ASP A 150 0.66 19.35 -6.66
N ALA A 151 1.57 19.15 -5.70
CA ALA A 151 1.51 18.02 -4.78
C ALA A 151 0.25 18.04 -3.89
N ALA A 152 -0.14 19.21 -3.37
CA ALA A 152 -1.31 19.33 -2.49
C ALA A 152 -2.64 19.04 -3.22
N PRO A 153 -2.94 19.65 -4.39
CA PRO A 153 -4.13 19.28 -5.16
C PRO A 153 -4.16 17.81 -5.58
N PHE A 154 -3.01 17.22 -5.92
CA PHE A 154 -2.91 15.80 -6.23
C PHE A 154 -3.24 14.93 -5.01
N ALA A 155 -2.66 15.24 -3.86
CA ALA A 155 -2.88 14.55 -2.59
C ALA A 155 -4.36 14.59 -2.18
N GLU A 156 -5.01 15.76 -2.27
CA GLU A 156 -6.45 15.92 -2.02
C GLU A 156 -7.28 15.08 -3.00
N GLY A 157 -6.89 15.01 -4.26
CA GLY A 157 -7.53 14.16 -5.28
C GLY A 157 -7.46 12.68 -4.93
N LEU A 158 -6.29 12.20 -4.52
CA LEU A 158 -6.06 10.82 -4.11
C LEU A 158 -6.88 10.46 -2.85
N ALA A 159 -6.86 11.33 -1.83
CA ALA A 159 -7.64 11.14 -0.60
C ALA A 159 -9.15 11.03 -0.91
N ARG A 160 -9.66 11.90 -1.79
CA ARG A 160 -11.06 11.87 -2.22
C ARG A 160 -11.40 10.60 -3.00
N ALA A 161 -10.51 10.15 -3.89
CA ALA A 161 -10.69 8.91 -4.64
C ALA A 161 -10.75 7.69 -3.70
N LEU A 162 -9.86 7.62 -2.70
CA LEU A 162 -9.90 6.54 -1.70
C LEU A 162 -11.15 6.60 -0.82
N ALA A 163 -11.56 7.78 -0.37
CA ALA A 163 -12.77 7.97 0.42
C ALA A 163 -14.05 7.55 -0.33
N ALA A 164 -14.08 7.72 -1.66
CA ALA A 164 -15.25 7.41 -2.48
C ALA A 164 -15.20 6.01 -3.13
N ALA A 165 -14.11 5.24 -2.92
CA ALA A 165 -13.79 4.05 -3.70
C ALA A 165 -13.84 4.30 -5.23
N ASP A 166 -13.33 5.45 -5.66
CA ASP A 166 -13.34 5.88 -7.06
C ASP A 166 -12.26 5.11 -7.86
N THR A 167 -12.64 3.92 -8.33
CA THR A 167 -11.78 3.07 -9.15
C THR A 167 -11.39 3.72 -10.47
N THR A 168 -12.21 4.62 -11.01
CA THR A 168 -11.90 5.34 -12.26
C THR A 168 -10.76 6.33 -12.02
N ALA A 169 -10.82 7.11 -10.94
CA ALA A 169 -9.76 8.05 -10.58
C ALA A 169 -8.44 7.32 -10.26
N LEU A 170 -8.49 6.21 -9.51
CA LEU A 170 -7.29 5.42 -9.23
C LEU A 170 -6.70 4.78 -10.49
N ALA A 171 -7.54 4.26 -11.39
CA ALA A 171 -7.09 3.71 -12.67
C ALA A 171 -6.42 4.78 -13.55
N ALA A 172 -6.87 6.03 -13.45
CA ALA A 172 -6.36 7.17 -14.23
C ALA A 172 -5.09 7.83 -13.66
N LEU A 173 -4.52 7.32 -12.56
CA LEU A 173 -3.24 7.82 -12.03
C LEU A 173 -2.14 7.73 -13.10
N ASP A 174 -1.67 8.90 -13.55
CA ASP A 174 -0.65 9.03 -14.58
C ASP A 174 0.73 8.65 -14.04
N PRO A 175 1.45 7.67 -14.64
CA PRO A 175 2.77 7.25 -14.18
C PRO A 175 3.77 8.39 -14.05
N ALA A 176 3.88 9.27 -15.05
CA ALA A 176 4.86 10.35 -15.04
C ALA A 176 4.59 11.38 -13.94
N THR A 177 3.32 11.66 -13.66
CA THR A 177 2.91 12.54 -12.56
C THR A 177 3.22 11.91 -11.19
N CYS A 178 2.88 10.64 -10.99
CA CYS A 178 3.21 9.92 -9.77
C CYS A 178 4.72 9.89 -9.51
N ASP A 179 5.52 9.60 -10.54
CA ASP A 179 6.98 9.55 -10.45
C ASP A 179 7.56 10.93 -10.10
N ARG A 180 7.09 12.00 -10.76
CA ARG A 180 7.53 13.37 -10.46
C ARG A 180 7.19 13.79 -9.03
N LEU A 181 6.03 13.39 -8.51
CA LEU A 181 5.58 13.68 -7.15
C LEU A 181 6.16 12.73 -6.10
N TRP A 182 7.01 11.77 -6.51
CA TRP A 182 7.59 10.73 -5.67
C TRP A 182 6.54 9.90 -4.93
N MET A 183 5.38 9.71 -5.56
CA MET A 183 4.31 8.87 -5.03
C MET A 183 4.70 7.40 -5.15
N ARG A 184 4.60 6.65 -4.05
CA ARG A 184 4.86 5.20 -4.03
C ARG A 184 3.56 4.41 -4.00
N GLY A 185 3.50 3.30 -4.73
CA GLY A 185 2.32 2.42 -4.70
C GLY A 185 1.23 2.76 -5.70
N ARG A 186 1.45 3.66 -6.67
CA ARG A 186 0.56 3.89 -7.83
C ARG A 186 0.11 2.56 -8.45
N ALA A 187 1.06 1.70 -8.81
CA ALA A 187 0.76 0.44 -9.46
C ALA A 187 -0.14 -0.45 -8.58
N ALA A 188 0.08 -0.48 -7.27
CA ALA A 188 -0.74 -1.24 -6.32
C ALA A 188 -2.16 -0.66 -6.20
N LEU A 189 -2.31 0.67 -6.23
CA LEU A 189 -3.63 1.33 -6.27
C LEU A 189 -4.38 1.09 -7.59
N GLN A 190 -3.67 1.00 -8.72
CA GLN A 190 -4.28 0.62 -10.01
C GLN A 190 -4.70 -0.86 -10.03
N VAL A 191 -3.95 -1.74 -9.35
CA VAL A 191 -4.38 -3.13 -9.11
C VAL A 191 -5.65 -3.16 -8.26
N LEU A 192 -5.70 -2.39 -7.17
CA LEU A 192 -6.90 -2.25 -6.32
C LEU A 192 -8.13 -1.83 -7.14
N ALA A 193 -7.97 -0.80 -7.98
CA ALA A 193 -9.03 -0.27 -8.81
C ALA A 193 -9.65 -1.32 -9.76
N ALA A 194 -8.85 -2.26 -10.26
CA ALA A 194 -9.33 -3.33 -11.13
C ALA A 194 -9.72 -4.62 -10.37
N ALA A 195 -9.26 -4.78 -9.13
CA ALA A 195 -9.55 -5.95 -8.30
C ALA A 195 -10.88 -5.86 -7.54
N THR A 196 -11.42 -4.65 -7.41
CA THR A 196 -12.62 -4.37 -6.62
C THR A 196 -13.68 -3.68 -7.47
N ASP A 197 -14.94 -4.03 -7.23
CA ASP A 197 -16.09 -3.43 -7.86
C ASP A 197 -17.24 -3.35 -6.84
N GLY A 198 -17.96 -2.24 -6.82
CA GLY A 198 -19.12 -2.03 -5.95
C GLY A 198 -18.87 -1.97 -4.44
N LEU A 199 -17.63 -1.78 -3.98
CA LEU A 199 -17.33 -1.56 -2.56
C LEU A 199 -17.55 -0.09 -2.15
N ALA A 200 -17.95 0.14 -0.91
CA ALA A 200 -18.03 1.48 -0.34
C ALA A 200 -16.68 1.89 0.25
N GLY A 201 -16.20 3.09 -0.08
CA GLY A 201 -14.96 3.63 0.46
C GLY A 201 -15.12 4.39 1.77
N GLU A 202 -14.09 4.34 2.60
CA GLU A 202 -13.92 5.13 3.82
C GLU A 202 -12.45 5.53 3.94
N LEU A 203 -12.17 6.83 4.06
CA LEU A 203 -10.84 7.31 4.46
C LEU A 203 -10.80 7.40 5.99
N VAL A 204 -10.03 6.52 6.60
CA VAL A 204 -9.90 6.35 8.06
C VAL A 204 -8.94 7.37 8.66
N ALA A 205 -7.83 7.64 7.96
CA ALA A 205 -6.87 8.65 8.37
C ALA A 205 -6.09 9.20 7.17
N GLU A 206 -5.68 10.45 7.29
CA GLU A 206 -4.73 11.11 6.42
C GLU A 206 -3.78 11.95 7.28
N GLU A 207 -2.48 11.74 7.14
CA GLU A 207 -1.46 12.50 7.84
C GLU A 207 -0.20 12.67 6.98
N SER A 208 0.57 13.73 7.22
CA SER A 208 1.80 13.98 6.47
C SER A 208 2.93 14.55 7.33
N PRO A 209 3.32 13.88 8.43
CA PRO A 209 4.27 14.42 9.41
C PRO A 209 5.66 14.70 8.83
N PHE A 210 6.02 14.03 7.74
CA PHE A 210 7.30 14.19 7.04
C PHE A 210 7.15 14.79 5.64
N GLY A 211 6.01 15.41 5.33
CA GLY A 211 5.69 15.89 3.98
C GLY A 211 5.46 14.77 2.95
N VAL A 212 5.22 13.55 3.43
CA VAL A 212 4.74 12.40 2.65
C VAL A 212 3.31 12.12 3.07
N GLN A 213 2.39 11.97 2.12
CA GLN A 213 1.00 11.67 2.42
C GLN A 213 0.85 10.20 2.82
N TYR A 214 0.46 9.95 4.07
CA TYR A 214 0.11 8.62 4.58
C TYR A 214 -1.40 8.51 4.69
N LEU A 215 -1.96 7.43 4.13
CA LEU A 215 -3.40 7.23 4.01
C LEU A 215 -3.76 5.88 4.63
N LEU A 216 -4.82 5.87 5.43
CA LEU A 216 -5.51 4.66 5.85
C LEU A 216 -6.90 4.69 5.24
N ALA A 217 -7.24 3.68 4.44
CA ALA A 217 -8.57 3.57 3.84
C ALA A 217 -9.10 2.15 3.93
N ARG A 218 -10.43 2.03 4.02
CA ARG A 218 -11.16 0.75 4.02
C ARG A 218 -12.21 0.77 2.93
N TRP A 219 -12.24 -0.27 2.11
CA TRP A 219 -13.29 -0.53 1.14
C TRP A 219 -14.02 -1.81 1.53
N ALA A 220 -15.34 -1.77 1.70
CA ALA A 220 -16.12 -2.88 2.25
C ALA A 220 -17.56 -2.93 1.73
#